data_AF-A0A4S1ZBD7-F1
#
_entry.id   AF-A0A4S1ZBD7-F1
#
_cell.length_a   1.000
_cell.length_b   1.000
_cell.length_c   1.000
_cell.angle_alpha   90.00
_cell.angle_beta   90.00
_cell.angle_gamma   90.00
#
_symmetry.space_group_name_H-M   'P 1'
#
loop_
_entity.id
_entity.type
_entity.pdbx_description
1 polymer ?
#
loop_
_entity_poly.entity_id
_entity_poly.type
_entity_poly.pdbx_seq_one_letter_code
_entity_poly.pdbx_strand_id
1 'polypeptide(L)'
;MNQRQSNIELLRILSMFLIIIYHLFIFVLMELNPDTKIYRALQIPCHIGVPLFVMISGYFRIRWSLRGLVRLLSKAYVLFGSLAVLTCVVVGNIGIRNIVQNAMVIGFNNLWFLNVYLYLFLFAPVINKFLNNIQTLHRIYLLCTLAFMAIYRQCDT
;
A
#
# COMPACT_ATOMS: atom_id res chain seq x y z
N MET A 1 -11.03 12.91 25.51
CA MET A 1 -9.70 13.24 24.94
C MET A 1 -9.21 12.03 24.15
N ASN A 2 -9.03 12.14 22.83
CA ASN A 2 -8.47 11.04 22.04
C ASN A 2 -6.99 10.86 22.40
N GLN A 3 -6.69 9.87 23.22
CA GLN A 3 -5.33 9.56 23.65
C GLN A 3 -4.54 9.04 22.44
N ARG A 4 -3.54 9.82 22.00
CA ARG A 4 -2.65 9.41 20.90
C ARG A 4 -1.90 8.16 21.31
N GLN A 5 -2.13 7.06 20.60
CA GLN A 5 -1.42 5.81 20.81
C GLN A 5 -0.07 5.87 20.07
N SER A 6 0.98 6.39 20.73
CA SER A 6 2.31 6.56 20.12
C SER A 6 2.91 5.26 19.58
N ASN A 7 2.65 4.13 20.25
CA ASN A 7 3.11 2.80 19.82
C ASN A 7 2.55 2.41 18.44
N ILE A 8 1.29 2.76 18.17
CA ILE A 8 0.62 2.47 16.90
C ILE A 8 1.13 3.38 15.78
N GLU A 9 1.39 4.66 16.09
CA GLU A 9 1.96 5.58 15.12
C GLU A 9 3.39 5.14 14.74
N LEU A 10 4.19 4.70 15.72
CA LEU A 10 5.51 4.13 15.51
C LEU A 10 5.45 2.88 14.63
N LEU A 11 4.52 1.96 14.91
CA LEU A 11 4.33 0.76 14.10
C LEU A 11 3.94 1.11 12.65
N ARG A 12 3.16 2.16 12.43
CA ARG A 12 2.83 2.65 11.08
C ARG A 12 4.06 3.19 10.34
N ILE A 13 4.90 3.97 11.03
CA ILE A 13 6.14 4.51 10.45
C ILE A 13 7.09 3.35 10.11
N LEU A 14 7.24 2.39 11.02
CA LEU A 14 8.02 1.18 10.79
C LEU A 14 7.50 0.39 9.57
N SER A 15 6.17 0.27 9.44
CA SER A 15 5.55 -0.38 8.28
C SER A 15 5.88 0.35 6.97
N MET A 16 5.76 1.68 6.94
CA MET A 16 6.15 2.49 5.76
C MET A 16 7.64 2.32 5.43
N PHE A 17 8.49 2.26 6.45
CA PHE A 17 9.93 2.09 6.28
C PHE A 17 10.27 0.72 5.66
N LEU A 18 9.64 -0.37 6.13
CA LEU A 18 9.79 -1.70 5.55
C LEU A 18 9.38 -1.75 4.06
N ILE A 19 8.31 -1.03 3.69
CA ILE A 19 7.88 -0.92 2.29
C ILE A 19 8.92 -0.20 1.44
N ILE A 20 9.53 0.89 1.94
CA ILE A 20 10.56 1.63 1.19
C ILE A 20 11.80 0.75 1.00
N ILE A 21 12.25 0.09 2.07
CA ILE A 21 13.37 -0.85 2.04
C ILE A 21 13.12 -1.96 1.01
N TYR A 22 11.92 -2.52 0.98
CA TYR A 22 11.54 -3.53 -0.01
C TYR A 22 11.76 -3.07 -1.44
N HIS A 23 11.26 -1.88 -1.78
CA HIS A 23 11.35 -1.35 -3.14
C HIS A 23 12.80 -1.02 -3.50
N LEU A 24 13.58 -0.45 -2.57
CA LEU A 24 15.01 -0.22 -2.78
C LEU A 24 15.74 -1.52 -3.07
N PHE A 25 15.46 -2.58 -2.30
CA PHE A 25 16.06 -3.88 -2.52
C PHE A 25 15.64 -4.50 -3.86
N ILE A 26 14.38 -4.39 -4.28
CA ILE A 26 13.99 -4.83 -5.63
C ILE A 26 14.79 -4.08 -6.69
N PHE A 27 14.81 -2.75 -6.65
CA PHE A 27 15.49 -1.97 -7.69
C PHE A 27 16.99 -2.26 -7.76
N VAL A 28 17.65 -2.45 -6.61
CA VAL A 28 19.10 -2.69 -6.56
C VAL A 28 19.46 -4.16 -6.80
N LEU A 29 18.76 -5.13 -6.19
CA LEU A 29 19.10 -6.55 -6.28
C LEU A 29 18.59 -7.21 -7.57
N MET A 30 17.46 -6.76 -8.13
CA MET A 30 16.91 -7.33 -9.36
C MET A 30 17.83 -7.07 -10.56
N GLU A 31 18.57 -5.96 -10.57
CA GLU A 31 19.58 -5.69 -11.61
C GLU A 31 20.88 -6.49 -11.42
N LEU A 32 21.19 -6.92 -10.20
CA LEU A 32 22.49 -7.54 -9.87
C LEU A 32 22.45 -9.06 -9.81
N ASN A 33 21.41 -9.68 -9.25
CA ASN A 33 21.20 -11.14 -9.26
C ASN A 33 19.83 -11.52 -8.63
N PRO A 34 18.85 -11.99 -9.43
CA PRO A 34 17.49 -12.27 -8.96
C PRO A 34 17.36 -13.44 -7.97
N ASP A 35 18.38 -14.30 -7.84
CA ASP A 35 18.36 -15.53 -7.03
C ASP A 35 19.20 -15.47 -5.73
N THR A 36 19.53 -14.28 -5.26
CA THR A 36 20.27 -14.16 -4.00
C THR A 36 19.41 -14.60 -2.81
N LYS A 37 19.92 -15.54 -1.99
CA LYS A 37 19.25 -16.01 -0.76
C LYS A 37 18.85 -14.87 0.19
N ILE A 38 19.60 -13.75 0.13
CA ILE A 38 19.34 -12.52 0.88
C ILE A 38 18.04 -11.84 0.42
N TYR A 39 17.77 -11.81 -0.90
CA TYR A 39 16.53 -11.27 -1.45
C TYR A 39 15.32 -12.06 -0.94
N ARG A 40 15.36 -13.40 -1.03
CA ARG A 40 14.30 -14.29 -0.51
C ARG A 40 14.06 -14.11 0.99
N ALA A 41 15.13 -13.94 1.78
CA ALA A 41 15.03 -13.71 3.22
C ALA A 41 14.42 -12.34 3.57
N LEU A 42 14.75 -11.29 2.82
CA LEU A 42 14.22 -9.94 3.03
C LEU A 42 12.81 -9.76 2.48
N GLN A 43 12.41 -10.55 1.49
CA GLN A 43 11.10 -10.48 0.85
C GLN A 43 9.96 -10.70 1.86
N ILE A 44 10.09 -11.66 2.77
CA ILE A 44 9.05 -12.04 3.74
C ILE A 44 8.69 -10.90 4.72
N PRO A 45 9.62 -10.36 5.53
CA PRO A 45 9.28 -9.30 6.49
C PRO A 45 8.88 -7.99 5.79
N CYS A 46 9.45 -7.73 4.62
CA CYS A 46 9.18 -6.52 3.84
C CYS A 46 7.79 -6.53 3.20
N HIS A 47 7.31 -7.68 2.71
CA HIS A 47 5.95 -7.80 2.16
C HIS A 47 4.88 -7.62 3.22
N ILE A 48 5.11 -8.05 4.46
CA ILE A 48 4.17 -7.89 5.59
C ILE A 48 3.96 -6.40 5.92
N GLY A 49 4.93 -5.53 5.59
CA GLY A 49 4.82 -4.08 5.80
C GLY A 49 3.58 -3.46 5.11
N VAL A 50 3.22 -3.95 3.92
CA VAL A 50 2.07 -3.45 3.15
C VAL A 50 0.73 -3.74 3.85
N PRO A 51 0.33 -4.99 4.14
CA PRO A 51 -0.91 -5.29 4.83
C PRO A 51 -0.94 -4.70 6.25
N LEU A 52 0.20 -4.63 6.95
CA LEU A 52 0.29 -3.99 8.28
C LEU A 52 -0.01 -2.49 8.18
N PHE A 53 0.60 -1.79 7.23
CA PHE A 53 0.35 -0.37 6.97
C PHE A 53 -1.11 -0.10 6.61
N VAL A 54 -1.67 -0.92 5.71
CA VAL A 54 -3.06 -0.86 5.25
C VAL A 54 -4.01 -1.03 6.43
N MET A 55 -3.83 -2.06 7.25
CA MET A 55 -4.71 -2.35 8.39
C MET A 55 -4.68 -1.23 9.45
N ILE A 56 -3.48 -0.75 9.82
CA ILE A 56 -3.34 0.33 10.81
C ILE A 56 -3.98 1.62 10.28
N SER A 57 -3.77 1.93 9.00
CA SER A 57 -4.33 3.12 8.37
C SER A 57 -5.86 3.05 8.26
N GLY A 58 -6.41 1.90 7.89
CA GLY A 58 -7.85 1.65 7.82
C GLY A 58 -8.53 1.77 9.18
N TYR A 59 -7.96 1.13 10.21
CA TYR A 59 -8.56 1.04 11.54
C TYR A 59 -8.49 2.35 12.35
N PHE A 60 -7.32 3.00 12.41
CA PHE A 60 -7.14 4.19 13.26
C PHE A 60 -7.44 5.52 12.57
N ARG A 61 -7.29 5.60 11.24
CA ARG A 61 -7.26 6.89 10.53
C ARG A 61 -8.40 7.11 9.55
N ILE A 62 -8.87 6.07 8.86
CA ILE A 62 -9.88 6.25 7.83
C ILE A 62 -11.28 6.23 8.46
N ARG A 63 -11.83 7.42 8.68
CA ARG A 63 -13.29 7.60 8.78
C ARG A 63 -13.80 7.80 7.36
N TRP A 64 -14.70 6.93 6.92
CA TRP A 64 -15.30 7.02 5.60
C TRP A 64 -15.91 8.42 5.39
N SER A 65 -15.41 9.14 4.39
CA SER A 65 -15.84 10.50 4.07
C SER A 65 -15.60 10.75 2.59
N LEU A 66 -16.67 11.01 1.84
CA LEU A 66 -16.59 11.32 0.42
C LEU A 66 -15.61 12.49 0.13
N ARG A 67 -15.52 13.45 1.04
CA ARG A 67 -14.54 14.56 0.96
C ARG A 67 -13.09 14.09 1.07
N GLY A 68 -12.82 13.05 1.85
CA GLY A 68 -11.49 12.43 1.96
C GLY A 68 -11.09 11.68 0.70
N LEU A 69 -12.04 10.95 0.10
CA LEU A 69 -11.84 10.22 -1.16
C LEU A 69 -11.56 11.18 -2.32
N VAL A 70 -12.39 12.21 -2.48
CA VAL A 70 -12.19 13.23 -3.52
C VAL A 70 -10.85 13.94 -3.36
N ARG A 71 -10.44 14.23 -2.11
CA ARG A 71 -9.14 14.84 -1.83
C ARG A 71 -7.96 13.92 -2.13
N LEU A 72 -8.12 12.61 -1.93
CA LEU A 72 -7.10 11.63 -2.28
C LEU A 72 -6.97 11.52 -3.81
N LEU A 73 -8.09 11.35 -4.50
CA LEU A 73 -8.15 11.23 -5.94
C LEU A 73 -7.66 12.51 -6.62
N SER A 74 -8.01 13.69 -6.11
CA SER A 74 -7.54 14.96 -6.66
C SER A 74 -6.04 15.14 -6.48
N LYS A 75 -5.48 14.79 -5.31
CA LYS A 75 -4.03 14.81 -5.10
C LYS A 75 -3.30 13.84 -6.03
N ALA A 76 -3.81 12.62 -6.15
CA ALA A 76 -3.25 11.62 -7.06
C ALA A 76 -3.31 12.10 -8.52
N TYR A 77 -4.45 12.65 -8.94
CA TYR A 77 -4.63 13.18 -10.28
C TYR A 77 -3.70 14.36 -10.58
N VAL A 78 -3.54 15.30 -9.64
CA VAL A 78 -2.62 16.43 -9.81
C VAL A 78 -1.17 15.95 -9.91
N LEU A 79 -0.72 15.05 -9.04
CA LEU A 79 0.66 14.55 -9.05
C LEU A 79 0.95 13.67 -10.27
N PHE A 80 0.15 12.64 -10.51
CA PHE A 80 0.40 11.70 -11.61
C PHE A 80 0.04 12.30 -12.97
N GLY A 81 -1.03 13.10 -13.05
CA GLY A 81 -1.41 13.81 -14.26
C GLY A 81 -0.35 14.84 -14.68
N SER A 82 0.21 15.61 -13.73
CA SER A 82 1.30 16.54 -14.05
C SER A 82 2.58 15.83 -14.49
N LEU A 83 2.92 14.70 -13.86
CA LEU A 83 4.07 13.89 -14.25
C LEU A 83 3.90 13.26 -15.65
N ALA A 84 2.68 12.84 -15.99
CA ALA A 84 2.33 12.31 -17.31
C ALA A 84 2.45 13.38 -18.39
N VAL A 85 2.03 14.61 -18.11
CA VAL A 85 2.19 15.75 -19.04
C VAL A 85 3.68 16.11 -19.20
N LEU A 86 4.42 16.18 -18.09
CA LEU A 86 5.86 16.49 -18.12
C LEU A 86 6.65 15.47 -18.94
N THR A 87 6.38 14.17 -18.75
CA THR A 87 7.03 13.11 -19.52
C THR A 87 6.70 13.20 -21.02
N CYS A 88 5.47 13.58 -21.39
CA CYS A 88 5.11 13.81 -22.79
C CYS A 88 5.91 14.93 -23.43
N VAL A 89 6.12 16.03 -22.70
CA VAL A 89 6.86 17.21 -23.18
C VAL A 89 8.36 16.92 -23.31
N VAL A 90 8.93 16.15 -22.37
CA VAL A 90 10.38 15.89 -22.33
C VAL A 90 10.81 14.79 -23.29
N VAL A 91 10.04 13.69 -23.40
CA VAL A 91 10.48 12.50 -24.14
C VAL A 91 10.09 12.57 -25.63
N GLY A 92 9.02 13.31 -25.96
CA GLY A 92 8.53 13.43 -27.34
C GLY A 92 7.92 12.12 -27.86
N ASN A 93 6.65 12.16 -28.25
CA ASN A 93 5.90 11.02 -28.81
C ASN A 93 5.65 9.87 -27.82
N ILE A 94 4.94 10.18 -26.73
CA ILE A 94 4.28 9.17 -25.92
C ILE A 94 2.94 8.87 -26.57
N GLY A 95 2.77 7.68 -27.14
CA GLY A 95 1.52 7.29 -27.79
C GLY A 95 0.31 7.48 -26.87
N ILE A 96 -0.85 7.86 -27.43
CA ILE A 96 -2.10 8.16 -26.71
C ILE A 96 -2.45 7.08 -25.68
N ARG A 97 -2.13 5.81 -25.97
CA ARG A 97 -2.31 4.69 -25.06
C ARG A 97 -1.52 4.83 -23.76
N ASN A 98 -0.26 5.25 -23.80
CA ASN A 98 0.55 5.48 -22.60
C ASN A 98 0.07 6.71 -21.81
N ILE A 99 -0.42 7.74 -22.51
CA ILE A 99 -0.99 8.93 -21.87
C ILE A 99 -2.26 8.53 -21.09
N VAL A 100 -3.17 7.78 -21.71
CA VAL A 100 -4.38 7.29 -21.06
C VAL A 100 -4.03 6.36 -19.90
N GLN A 101 -3.03 5.48 -20.04
CA GLN A 101 -2.59 4.59 -18.97
C GLN A 101 -1.97 5.33 -17.77
N ASN A 102 -1.20 6.39 -18.01
CA ASN A 102 -0.60 7.21 -16.95
C ASN A 102 -1.57 8.23 -16.34
N ALA A 103 -2.54 8.72 -17.12
CA ALA A 103 -3.59 9.62 -16.66
C ALA A 103 -4.72 8.90 -15.91
N MET A 104 -4.99 7.64 -16.24
CA MET A 104 -5.90 6.81 -15.47
C MET A 104 -5.23 6.38 -14.15
N VAL A 105 -5.53 7.17 -13.12
CA VAL A 105 -5.16 6.94 -11.72
C VAL A 105 -5.72 5.62 -11.16
N ILE A 106 -6.74 5.05 -11.82
CA ILE A 106 -7.47 3.85 -11.39
C ILE A 106 -7.40 2.80 -12.50
N GLY A 107 -7.04 1.56 -12.15
CA GLY A 107 -7.18 0.39 -13.04
C GLY A 107 -5.91 -0.11 -13.75
N PHE A 108 -4.80 0.65 -13.77
CA PHE A 108 -3.54 0.18 -14.36
C PHE A 108 -2.48 -0.19 -13.32
N ASN A 109 -1.62 -1.16 -13.68
CA ASN A 109 -0.67 -1.85 -12.80
C ASN A 109 0.36 -0.93 -12.12
N ASN A 110 0.64 0.24 -12.70
CA ASN A 110 1.64 1.19 -12.20
C ASN A 110 1.27 1.84 -10.86
N LEU A 111 -0.02 1.85 -10.49
CA LEU A 111 -0.52 2.45 -9.25
C LEU A 111 -1.23 1.42 -8.37
N TRP A 112 -0.73 0.18 -8.36
CA TRP A 112 -1.31 -0.94 -7.63
C TRP A 112 -1.62 -0.59 -6.16
N PHE A 113 -0.72 0.15 -5.49
CA PHE A 113 -0.92 0.56 -4.10
C PHE A 113 -2.07 1.54 -3.93
N LEU A 114 -2.28 2.46 -4.88
CA LEU A 114 -3.40 3.40 -4.83
C LEU A 114 -4.73 2.68 -5.01
N ASN A 115 -4.80 1.68 -5.89
CA ASN A 115 -5.98 0.83 -6.05
C ASN A 115 -6.31 0.09 -4.75
N VAL A 116 -5.31 -0.55 -4.13
CA VAL A 116 -5.47 -1.23 -2.83
C VAL A 116 -5.93 -0.25 -1.76
N TYR A 117 -5.39 0.98 -1.75
CA TYR A 117 -5.79 2.01 -0.80
C TYR A 117 -7.22 2.52 -1.04
N LEU A 118 -7.67 2.61 -2.28
CA LEU A 118 -9.06 2.94 -2.63
C LEU A 118 -10.03 1.86 -2.16
N TYR A 119 -9.70 0.58 -2.40
CA TYR A 119 -10.49 -0.53 -1.87
C TYR A 119 -10.53 -0.51 -0.34
N LEU A 120 -9.39 -0.31 0.31
CA LEU A 120 -9.33 -0.15 1.77
C LEU A 120 -10.22 1.01 2.23
N PHE A 121 -10.22 2.14 1.53
CA PHE A 121 -11.05 3.29 1.88
C PHE A 121 -12.55 2.95 1.80
N LEU A 122 -12.95 2.19 0.77
CA LEU A 122 -14.32 1.72 0.60
C LEU A 122 -14.73 0.72 1.69
N PHE A 123 -13.84 -0.19 2.05
CA PHE A 123 -14.10 -1.23 3.07
C PHE A 123 -13.83 -0.77 4.51
N ALA A 124 -13.18 0.36 4.72
CA ALA A 124 -12.89 0.93 6.04
C ALA A 124 -14.09 0.97 6.99
N PRO A 125 -15.32 1.39 6.61
CA PRO A 125 -16.45 1.40 7.54
C PRO A 125 -16.86 -0.02 7.98
N VAL A 126 -16.77 -1.00 7.08
CA VAL A 126 -17.06 -2.41 7.37
C VAL A 126 -16.00 -2.98 8.31
N ILE A 127 -14.73 -2.76 7.99
CA ILE A 127 -13.59 -3.20 8.79
C ILE A 127 -13.64 -2.59 10.19
N ASN A 128 -13.95 -1.30 10.30
CA ASN A 128 -14.00 -0.60 11.59
C ASN A 128 -15.16 -1.08 12.45
N LYS A 129 -16.33 -1.35 11.84
CA LYS A 129 -17.48 -1.92 12.56
C LYS A 129 -17.20 -3.35 13.02
N PHE A 130 -16.59 -4.18 12.18
CA PHE A 130 -16.21 -5.54 12.50
C PHE A 130 -15.18 -5.59 13.63
N LEU A 131 -14.09 -4.83 13.51
CA LEU A 131 -13.02 -4.81 14.51
C LEU A 131 -13.50 -4.28 15.86
N ASN A 132 -14.34 -3.23 15.89
CA ASN A 132 -14.87 -2.68 17.15
C ASN A 132 -15.72 -3.70 17.93
N ASN A 133 -16.33 -4.66 17.26
CA ASN A 133 -17.18 -5.67 17.89
C ASN A 133 -16.40 -6.92 18.34
N ILE A 134 -15.10 -6.99 18.05
CA ILE A 134 -14.26 -8.17 18.28
C ILE A 134 -13.30 -7.95 19.44
N GLN A 135 -13.23 -8.95 20.32
CA GLN A 135 -12.29 -8.99 21.44
C GLN A 135 -10.83 -9.00 20.98
N THR A 136 -9.94 -8.41 21.76
CA THR A 136 -8.51 -8.22 21.44
C THR A 136 -7.79 -9.52 21.02
N LEU A 137 -8.13 -10.66 21.63
CA LEU A 137 -7.57 -11.98 21.28
C LEU A 137 -7.85 -12.40 19.84
N HIS A 138 -9.09 -12.21 19.38
CA HIS A 138 -9.51 -12.55 18.02
C HIS A 138 -8.87 -11.61 16.99
N ARG A 139 -8.55 -10.37 17.37
CA ARG A 139 -7.78 -9.45 16.50
C ARG A 139 -6.34 -9.92 16.31
N ILE A 140 -5.71 -10.45 17.37
CA ILE A 140 -4.37 -11.05 17.29
C ILE A 140 -4.42 -12.32 16.43
N TYR A 141 -5.43 -13.16 16.60
CA TYR A 141 -5.63 -14.35 15.75
C TYR A 141 -5.79 -13.99 14.27
N LEU A 142 -6.53 -12.92 13.96
CA LEU A 142 -6.71 -12.43 12.60
C LEU A 142 -5.40 -11.89 11.99
N LEU A 143 -4.57 -11.23 12.80
CA LEU A 143 -3.22 -10.83 12.41
C LEU A 143 -2.31 -12.04 12.15
N CYS A 144 -2.34 -13.05 13.02
CA CYS A 144 -1.55 -14.26 12.88
C CYS A 144 -1.95 -15.06 11.63
N THR A 145 -3.25 -15.18 11.34
CA THR A 145 -3.75 -15.86 10.14
C THR A 145 -3.40 -15.12 8.86
N LEU A 146 -3.50 -13.78 8.84
CA LEU A 146 -3.06 -12.97 7.71
C LEU A 146 -1.54 -13.04 7.49
N ALA A 147 -0.75 -13.02 8.57
CA ALA A 147 0.69 -13.21 8.50
C ALA A 147 1.03 -14.61 7.95
N PHE A 148 0.32 -15.65 8.41
CA PHE A 148 0.48 -17.01 7.91
C PHE A 148 0.14 -17.13 6.42
N MET A 149 -0.97 -16.54 5.96
CA MET A 149 -1.34 -16.51 4.54
C MET A 149 -0.31 -15.76 3.69
N ALA A 150 0.23 -14.65 4.21
CA ALA A 150 1.27 -13.89 3.52
C ALA A 150 2.55 -14.72 3.35
N ILE A 151 2.98 -15.43 4.40
CA ILE A 151 4.15 -16.32 4.35
C ILE A 151 3.90 -17.49 3.39
N TYR A 152 2.73 -18.13 3.45
CA TYR A 152 2.39 -19.28 2.62
C TYR A 152 2.39 -18.92 1.13
N ARG A 153 1.76 -17.81 0.76
CA ARG A 153 1.74 -17.32 -0.63
C ARG A 153 3.13 -16.99 -1.17
N GLN A 154 4.08 -16.66 -0.31
CA GLN A 154 5.48 -16.39 -0.68
C GLN A 154 6.31 -17.67 -0.85
N CYS A 155 5.88 -18.80 -0.29
CA CYS A 155 6.60 -20.09 -0.36
C CYS A 155 6.33 -20.81 -1.70
N ASP A 156 5.16 -20.59 -2.30
CA ASP A 156 4.73 -21.21 -3.56
C ASP A 156 5.18 -20.44 -4.82
N THR A 157 5.93 -19.33 -4.67
CA THR A 157 6.52 -18.52 -5.77
C THR A 157 8.03 -18.59 -5.79
#